data_AF-A0A2S2Q013-F1
#
_entry.id   AF-A0A2S2Q013-F1
#
_cell.length_a   1.000
_cell.length_b   1.000
_cell.length_c   1.000
_cell.angle_alpha   90.00
_cell.angle_beta   90.00
_cell.angle_gamma   90.00
#
_symmetry.space_group_name_H-M   'P 1'
#
loop_
_entity.id
_entity.type
_entity.pdbx_description
1 polymer ?
#
loop_
_entity_poly.entity_id
_entity_poly.type
_entity_poly.pdbx_seq_one_letter_code
_entity_poly.pdbx_strand_id
1 'polypeptide(L)'
;MKENHRYYWNSSEANYEMCQLKGKSEDDCQNYIRVAFKKSDEELFVCGTNAFHPMCKIFNLTDGTKGAEEMDGRGRCPYDPLHNSTSIYAGDQLYSGTVADFSGSDPLIYKEPMRTERLDFKQLNDPNFVSSLEYKDYIFFFFREIAVEYINCGKAIYSRVARVCKYDKGGPHSYRDRWTSFLKARLNCSIPGEYPFYFDEIQDTSDVLNTALTGITDPIVYGVFNTPVNAISGSAVCMFNISDVIETFMGSFKDQEAMDSNWLPVKKIPEPRPGTCVEDSRTLPDITVNFVKSHSLMDDAVPSLFLKPIFTRISLQSRLTSIVVDNQIAGVKGQYYDILFLGT
;
A
#
# COMPACT_ATOMS: atom_id res chain seq x y z
N MET A 1 -18.55 -12.01 -20.33
CA MET A 1 -19.47 -11.83 -19.19
C MET A 1 -20.77 -11.23 -19.70
N LYS A 2 -21.94 -11.69 -19.25
CA LYS A 2 -23.22 -10.98 -19.47
C LYS A 2 -23.52 -10.15 -18.23
N GLU A 3 -23.98 -8.92 -18.41
CA GLU A 3 -24.38 -8.05 -17.31
C GLU A 3 -25.71 -8.55 -16.72
N ASN A 4 -25.71 -8.86 -15.41
CA ASN A 4 -26.92 -9.32 -14.72
C ASN A 4 -27.68 -8.16 -14.05
N HIS A 5 -26.97 -7.23 -13.40
CA HIS A 5 -27.54 -6.09 -12.67
C HIS A 5 -26.67 -4.85 -12.83
N ARG A 6 -27.30 -3.66 -12.81
CA ARG A 6 -26.64 -2.36 -12.86
C ARG A 6 -27.13 -1.46 -11.73
N TYR A 7 -26.20 -0.87 -10.99
CA TYR A 7 -26.48 0.12 -9.96
C TYR A 7 -25.96 1.48 -10.42
N TYR A 8 -26.81 2.50 -10.33
CA TYR A 8 -26.45 3.87 -10.68
C TYR A 8 -26.19 4.68 -9.40
N TRP A 9 -25.04 5.33 -9.32
CA TRP A 9 -24.68 6.21 -8.22
C TRP A 9 -23.97 7.44 -8.77
N ASN A 10 -24.76 8.43 -9.14
CA ASN A 10 -24.26 9.69 -9.70
C ASN A 10 -23.97 10.69 -8.57
N SER A 11 -23.06 11.62 -8.83
CA SER A 11 -22.84 12.75 -7.94
C SER A 11 -24.05 13.68 -7.89
N SER A 12 -24.25 14.32 -6.73
CA SER A 12 -25.24 15.39 -6.61
C SER A 12 -24.81 16.60 -7.43
N GLU A 13 -25.78 17.36 -7.93
CA GLU A 13 -25.54 18.60 -8.69
C GLU A 13 -24.69 19.59 -7.88
N ALA A 14 -24.94 19.71 -6.57
CA ALA A 14 -24.14 20.56 -5.68
C ALA A 14 -22.66 20.13 -5.60
N ASN A 15 -22.37 18.83 -5.53
CA ASN A 15 -20.99 18.35 -5.51
C ASN A 15 -20.30 18.55 -6.87
N TYR A 16 -21.03 18.31 -7.96
CA TYR A 16 -20.56 18.57 -9.32
C TYR A 16 -20.19 20.05 -9.52
N GLU A 17 -21.09 20.98 -9.19
CA GLU A 17 -20.87 22.42 -9.31
C GLU A 17 -19.70 22.89 -8.44
N MET A 18 -19.59 22.38 -7.21
CA MET A 18 -18.47 22.71 -6.32
C MET A 18 -17.13 22.20 -6.87
N CYS A 19 -17.12 21.02 -7.49
CA CYS A 19 -15.93 20.46 -8.14
C CYS A 19 -15.48 21.33 -9.33
N GLN A 20 -16.43 21.72 -10.19
CA GLN A 20 -16.19 22.65 -11.31
C GLN A 20 -15.67 24.01 -10.83
N LEU A 21 -16.29 24.56 -9.77
CA LEU A 21 -15.88 25.84 -9.19
C LEU A 21 -14.45 25.82 -8.63
N LYS A 22 -13.97 24.66 -8.19
CA LYS A 22 -12.57 24.43 -7.76
C LYS A 22 -11.60 24.17 -8.93
N GLY A 23 -12.07 24.26 -10.17
CA GLY A 23 -11.23 24.23 -11.37
C GLY A 23 -10.91 22.83 -11.91
N LYS A 24 -11.69 21.81 -11.56
CA LYS A 24 -11.56 20.45 -12.13
C LYS A 24 -12.39 20.31 -13.41
N SER A 25 -12.03 19.36 -14.27
CA SER A 25 -12.70 19.17 -15.56
C SER A 25 -14.08 18.50 -15.40
N GLU A 26 -14.96 18.64 -16.40
CA GLU A 26 -16.27 17.96 -16.42
C GLU A 26 -16.13 16.44 -16.28
N ASP A 27 -15.11 15.86 -16.91
CA ASP A 27 -14.80 14.44 -16.83
C ASP A 27 -14.32 14.04 -15.43
N ASP A 28 -13.49 14.85 -14.77
CA ASP A 28 -12.99 14.52 -13.42
C ASP A 28 -14.08 14.67 -12.36
N CYS A 29 -15.07 15.55 -12.59
CA CYS A 29 -16.16 15.83 -11.65
C CYS A 29 -17.31 14.81 -11.72
N GLN A 30 -17.00 13.53 -11.91
CA GLN A 30 -17.97 12.43 -11.85
C GLN A 30 -17.78 11.59 -10.58
N ASN A 31 -18.68 10.61 -10.37
CA ASN A 31 -18.51 9.62 -9.31
C ASN A 31 -17.77 8.39 -9.84
N TYR A 32 -16.45 8.34 -9.63
CA TYR A 32 -15.64 7.18 -9.97
C TYR A 32 -15.59 6.21 -8.80
N ILE A 33 -16.08 5.00 -9.00
CA ILE A 33 -16.01 3.93 -8.00
C ILE A 33 -14.56 3.45 -7.88
N ARG A 34 -13.99 3.53 -6.67
CA ARG A 34 -12.57 3.21 -6.41
C ARG A 34 -12.39 2.15 -5.34
N VAL A 35 -13.41 1.93 -4.51
CA VAL A 35 -13.42 0.90 -3.46
C VAL A 35 -14.71 0.12 -3.59
N ALA A 36 -14.61 -1.21 -3.63
CA ALA A 36 -15.76 -2.09 -3.56
C ALA A 36 -15.36 -3.42 -2.92
N PHE A 37 -16.11 -3.88 -1.93
CA PHE A 37 -15.96 -5.21 -1.36
C PHE A 37 -17.29 -5.77 -0.87
N LYS A 38 -17.40 -7.09 -0.92
CA LYS A 38 -18.57 -7.82 -0.43
C LYS A 38 -18.49 -7.89 1.09
N LYS A 39 -19.40 -7.21 1.78
CA LYS A 39 -19.46 -7.20 3.25
C LYS A 39 -20.22 -8.41 3.79
N SER A 40 -21.27 -8.82 3.09
CA SER A 40 -22.01 -10.06 3.33
C SER A 40 -22.57 -10.60 2.02
N ASP A 41 -23.28 -11.73 2.03
CA ASP A 41 -23.89 -12.27 0.82
C ASP A 41 -24.90 -11.33 0.16
N GLU A 42 -25.44 -10.37 0.92
CA GLU A 42 -26.46 -9.43 0.50
C GLU A 42 -25.97 -7.97 0.51
N GLU A 43 -24.84 -7.67 1.14
CA GLU A 43 -24.33 -6.30 1.28
C GLU A 43 -23.03 -6.09 0.50
N LEU A 44 -23.01 -5.06 -0.36
CA LEU A 44 -21.83 -4.57 -1.05
C LEU A 44 -21.46 -3.19 -0.53
N PHE A 45 -20.29 -3.06 0.09
CA PHE A 45 -19.76 -1.76 0.48
C PHE A 45 -19.01 -1.15 -0.70
N VAL A 46 -19.32 0.10 -1.04
CA VAL A 46 -18.75 0.79 -2.20
C VAL A 46 -18.40 2.22 -1.81
N CYS A 47 -17.25 2.72 -2.23
CA CYS A 47 -16.92 4.14 -2.18
C CYS A 47 -16.56 4.67 -3.56
N GLY A 48 -16.91 5.93 -3.80
CA GLY A 48 -16.55 6.65 -5.01
C GLY A 48 -16.06 8.06 -4.73
N THR A 49 -15.34 8.62 -5.69
CA THR A 49 -14.75 9.97 -5.63
C THR A 49 -15.82 11.06 -5.48
N ASN A 50 -17.03 10.77 -6.00
CA ASN A 50 -18.22 11.61 -5.95
C ASN A 50 -17.93 13.10 -6.21
N ALA A 51 -17.30 13.38 -7.37
CA ALA A 51 -16.88 14.71 -7.79
C ALA A 51 -15.97 15.41 -6.76
N PHE A 52 -14.84 14.78 -6.40
CA PHE A 52 -13.90 15.28 -5.38
C PHE A 52 -14.57 15.53 -4.01
N HIS A 53 -15.60 14.75 -3.69
CA HIS A 53 -16.22 14.71 -2.37
C HIS A 53 -16.48 13.24 -1.99
N PRO A 54 -15.43 12.48 -1.65
CA PRO A 54 -15.52 11.03 -1.53
C PRO A 54 -16.61 10.60 -0.55
N MET A 55 -17.46 9.67 -0.99
CA MET A 55 -18.53 9.09 -0.17
C MET A 55 -18.49 7.58 -0.24
N CYS A 56 -19.03 6.92 0.77
CA CYS A 56 -19.21 5.48 0.84
C CYS A 56 -20.69 5.13 1.05
N LYS A 57 -21.11 3.97 0.54
CA LYS A 57 -22.48 3.49 0.62
C LYS A 57 -22.50 1.97 0.67
N ILE A 58 -23.44 1.40 1.43
CA ILE A 58 -23.70 -0.05 1.42
C ILE A 58 -24.90 -0.29 0.52
N PHE A 59 -24.70 -1.04 -0.56
CA PHE A 59 -25.76 -1.47 -1.46
C PHE A 59 -26.31 -2.83 -1.02
N ASN A 60 -27.62 -2.95 -0.97
CA ASN A 60 -28.27 -4.25 -0.82
C ASN A 60 -28.42 -4.90 -2.21
N LEU A 61 -27.80 -6.07 -2.38
CA LEU A 61 -27.76 -6.82 -3.63
C LEU A 61 -29.12 -7.46 -4.00
N THR A 62 -30.04 -7.63 -3.04
CA THR A 62 -31.36 -8.23 -3.28
C THR A 62 -32.40 -7.22 -3.78
N ASP A 63 -32.41 -6.01 -3.24
CA ASP A 63 -33.47 -5.00 -3.47
C ASP A 63 -33.08 -3.87 -4.43
N GLY A 64 -31.88 -3.91 -5.02
CA GLY A 64 -31.49 -3.09 -6.19
C GLY A 64 -31.38 -1.56 -5.97
N THR A 65 -32.00 -1.01 -4.92
CA THR A 65 -32.39 0.41 -4.89
C THR A 65 -32.33 1.07 -3.51
N LYS A 66 -32.37 0.31 -2.42
CA LYS A 66 -32.19 0.84 -1.05
C LYS A 66 -30.78 0.54 -0.56
N GLY A 67 -29.83 1.38 -0.96
CA GLY A 67 -28.57 1.44 -0.22
C GLY A 67 -28.80 2.06 1.16
N ALA A 68 -28.02 1.63 2.14
CA ALA A 68 -27.95 2.25 3.46
C ALA A 68 -27.55 3.75 3.35
N GLU A 69 -27.63 4.47 4.46
CA GLU A 69 -27.19 5.87 4.56
C GLU A 69 -25.77 6.06 3.99
N GLU A 70 -25.55 7.18 3.31
CA GLU A 70 -24.24 7.54 2.80
C GLU A 70 -23.31 7.94 3.96
N MET A 71 -22.08 7.47 3.90
CA MET A 71 -21.04 7.68 4.90
C MET A 71 -19.91 8.52 4.30
N ASP A 72 -19.20 9.28 5.13
CA ASP A 72 -18.01 10.02 4.71
C ASP A 72 -16.95 9.07 4.12
N GLY A 73 -16.48 9.39 2.92
CA GLY A 73 -15.44 8.61 2.23
C GLY A 73 -14.02 9.15 2.47
N ARG A 74 -13.85 10.22 3.25
CA ARG A 74 -12.53 10.80 3.53
C ARG A 74 -11.57 9.78 4.13
N GLY A 75 -10.40 9.65 3.52
CA GLY A 75 -9.39 8.67 3.92
C GLY A 75 -9.72 7.22 3.57
N ARG A 76 -10.94 6.91 3.09
CA ARG A 76 -11.36 5.60 2.58
C ARG A 76 -11.26 5.51 1.05
N CYS A 77 -11.55 6.62 0.37
CA CYS A 77 -11.56 6.71 -1.10
C CYS A 77 -10.82 7.99 -1.53
N PRO A 78 -10.07 7.96 -2.66
CA PRO A 78 -9.42 9.16 -3.17
C PRO A 78 -10.43 10.21 -3.63
N TYR A 79 -9.98 11.47 -3.66
CA TYR A 79 -10.71 12.61 -4.23
C TYR A 79 -10.61 12.63 -5.75
N ASP A 80 -9.40 12.45 -6.27
CA ASP A 80 -9.08 12.48 -7.70
C ASP A 80 -9.15 11.06 -8.29
N PRO A 81 -9.87 10.84 -9.41
CA PRO A 81 -9.99 9.51 -10.02
C PRO A 81 -8.67 8.94 -10.53
N LEU A 82 -7.67 9.78 -10.79
CA LEU A 82 -6.34 9.37 -11.24
C LEU A 82 -5.38 9.09 -10.08
N HIS A 83 -5.79 9.38 -8.84
CA HIS A 83 -4.93 9.17 -7.68
C HIS A 83 -4.76 7.68 -7.37
N ASN A 84 -3.52 7.27 -7.19
CA ASN A 84 -3.16 5.90 -6.82
C ASN A 84 -3.56 5.63 -5.38
N SER A 85 -4.46 4.68 -5.18
CA SER A 85 -5.01 4.31 -3.89
C SER A 85 -5.22 2.81 -3.84
N THR A 86 -5.11 2.23 -2.66
CA THR A 86 -5.43 0.82 -2.41
C THR A 86 -6.32 0.67 -1.20
N SER A 87 -7.09 -0.40 -1.15
CA SER A 87 -7.92 -0.73 0.01
C SER A 87 -8.10 -2.24 0.16
N ILE A 88 -8.18 -2.70 1.40
CA ILE A 88 -8.48 -4.10 1.73
C ILE A 88 -9.46 -4.15 2.90
N TYR A 89 -10.41 -5.07 2.83
CA TYR A 89 -11.33 -5.36 3.92
C TYR A 89 -10.86 -6.61 4.67
N ALA A 90 -10.52 -6.45 5.94
CA ALA A 90 -9.98 -7.53 6.77
C ALA A 90 -10.49 -7.39 8.22
N GLY A 91 -10.89 -8.49 8.84
CA GLY A 91 -11.36 -8.49 10.24
C GLY A 91 -12.50 -7.50 10.51
N ASP A 92 -13.47 -7.44 9.59
CA ASP A 92 -14.61 -6.48 9.59
C ASP A 92 -14.24 -4.99 9.50
N GLN A 93 -12.98 -4.67 9.20
CA GLN A 93 -12.50 -3.29 9.09
C GLN A 93 -11.96 -3.00 7.69
N LEU A 94 -12.18 -1.78 7.22
CA LEU A 94 -11.57 -1.26 5.99
C LEU A 94 -10.23 -0.62 6.31
N TYR A 95 -9.20 -1.07 5.59
CA TYR A 95 -7.86 -0.50 5.59
C TYR A 95 -7.64 0.16 4.23
N SER A 96 -7.23 1.43 4.23
CA SER A 96 -7.07 2.20 2.99
C SER A 96 -5.78 3.00 2.99
N GLY A 97 -5.09 3.02 1.85
CA GLY A 97 -3.98 3.93 1.56
C GLY A 97 -4.43 4.90 0.48
N THR A 98 -4.63 6.17 0.85
CA THR A 98 -5.12 7.24 -0.04
C THR A 98 -4.81 8.62 0.55
N VAL A 99 -5.49 9.67 0.10
CA VAL A 99 -5.40 11.04 0.61
C VAL A 99 -6.67 11.49 1.34
N ALA A 100 -6.54 12.38 2.33
CA ALA A 100 -7.65 12.92 3.13
C ALA A 100 -8.12 14.32 2.69
N ASP A 101 -7.48 14.93 1.70
CA ASP A 101 -7.75 16.30 1.26
C ASP A 101 -7.89 16.43 -0.25
N PHE A 102 -8.54 17.51 -0.68
CA PHE A 102 -8.80 17.80 -2.10
C PHE A 102 -7.51 17.97 -2.92
N SER A 103 -6.46 18.53 -2.34
CA SER A 103 -5.16 18.75 -3.01
C SER A 103 -4.28 17.49 -3.09
N GLY A 104 -4.63 16.43 -2.37
CA GLY A 104 -3.79 15.24 -2.26
C GLY A 104 -2.51 15.44 -1.44
N SER A 105 -2.46 16.46 -0.59
CA SER A 105 -1.28 16.81 0.21
C SER A 105 -1.25 16.15 1.60
N ASP A 106 -2.33 15.49 2.02
CA ASP A 106 -2.45 14.74 3.27
C ASP A 106 -2.62 13.23 2.98
N PRO A 107 -1.57 12.52 2.51
CA PRO A 107 -1.60 11.08 2.32
C PRO A 107 -1.67 10.38 3.68
N LEU A 108 -2.43 9.28 3.73
CA LEU A 108 -2.56 8.49 4.94
C LEU A 108 -2.80 7.01 4.66
N ILE A 109 -2.40 6.20 5.64
CA ILE A 109 -2.95 4.87 5.84
C ILE A 109 -3.99 4.95 6.95
N TYR A 110 -5.21 4.54 6.64
CA TYR A 110 -6.39 4.73 7.47
C TYR A 110 -7.09 3.42 7.81
N LYS A 111 -7.55 3.32 9.04
CA LYS A 111 -8.52 2.35 9.54
C LYS A 111 -9.32 3.05 10.60
N GLU A 112 -10.62 3.27 10.42
CA GLU A 112 -11.40 4.06 11.36
C GLU A 112 -11.27 3.58 12.83
N PRO A 113 -10.95 4.47 13.80
CA PRO A 113 -10.64 5.91 13.67
C PRO A 113 -9.14 6.26 13.52
N MET A 114 -8.26 5.26 13.40
CA MET A 114 -6.81 5.38 13.35
C MET A 114 -6.26 5.83 11.99
N ARG A 115 -5.23 6.70 12.04
CA ARG A 115 -4.51 7.19 10.87
C ARG A 115 -3.00 7.33 11.14
N THR A 116 -2.22 7.38 10.07
CA THR A 116 -0.83 7.87 10.10
C THR A 116 -0.80 9.35 10.47
N GLU A 117 0.36 9.82 10.93
CA GLU A 117 0.56 11.21 11.35
C GLU A 117 0.42 12.17 10.16
N ARG A 118 -0.31 13.26 10.41
CA ARG A 118 -0.59 14.27 9.39
C ARG A 118 0.67 15.10 9.12
N LEU A 119 1.00 15.28 7.85
CA LEU A 119 2.17 16.04 7.39
C LEU A 119 3.51 15.53 7.96
N ASP A 120 3.60 14.24 8.28
CA ASP A 120 4.84 13.59 8.71
C ASP A 120 5.49 12.85 7.53
N PHE A 121 6.43 13.54 6.87
CA PHE A 121 7.16 12.99 5.74
C PHE A 121 8.08 11.81 6.11
N LYS A 122 8.39 11.59 7.40
CA LYS A 122 9.10 10.36 7.81
C LYS A 122 8.19 9.15 7.65
N GLN A 123 6.88 9.28 7.90
CA GLN A 123 5.92 8.20 7.70
C GLN A 123 5.51 8.04 6.24
N LEU A 124 5.09 9.11 5.58
CA LEU A 124 4.64 9.08 4.18
C LEU A 124 5.05 10.36 3.45
N ASN A 125 5.82 10.24 2.38
CA ASN A 125 6.29 11.39 1.60
C ASN A 125 5.89 11.28 0.12
N ASP A 126 4.74 11.86 -0.22
CA ASP A 126 4.15 11.79 -1.57
C ASP A 126 4.01 10.34 -2.10
N PRO A 127 3.35 9.43 -1.34
CA PRO A 127 3.26 8.04 -1.71
C PRO A 127 2.25 7.81 -2.85
N ASN A 128 2.56 6.84 -3.70
CA ASN A 128 1.64 6.25 -4.67
C ASN A 128 1.36 4.82 -4.24
N PHE A 129 0.18 4.56 -3.69
CA PHE A 129 -0.23 3.23 -3.23
C PHE A 129 -0.57 2.32 -4.42
N VAL A 130 0.05 1.15 -4.47
CA VAL A 130 -0.15 0.18 -5.56
C VAL A 130 -1.01 -0.99 -5.15
N SER A 131 -0.84 -1.50 -3.93
CA SER A 131 -1.59 -2.66 -3.44
C SER A 131 -1.58 -2.77 -1.92
N SER A 132 -2.51 -3.57 -1.40
CA SER A 132 -2.60 -3.90 0.03
C SER A 132 -2.98 -5.36 0.21
N LEU A 133 -2.28 -6.08 1.09
CA LEU A 133 -2.40 -7.52 1.27
C LEU A 133 -2.59 -7.88 2.75
N GLU A 134 -3.41 -8.88 3.04
CA GLU A 134 -3.53 -9.46 4.39
C GLU A 134 -2.66 -10.70 4.52
N TYR A 135 -1.86 -10.78 5.59
CA TYR A 135 -1.19 -12.02 5.96
C TYR A 135 -0.98 -12.14 7.47
N LYS A 136 -1.49 -13.24 8.04
CA LYS A 136 -1.49 -13.51 9.49
C LYS A 136 -2.05 -12.32 10.27
N ASP A 137 -1.26 -11.69 11.15
CA ASP A 137 -1.68 -10.59 12.03
C ASP A 137 -1.51 -9.20 11.43
N TYR A 138 -1.02 -9.11 10.19
CA TYR A 138 -0.62 -7.87 9.57
C TYR A 138 -1.42 -7.56 8.30
N ILE A 139 -1.63 -6.27 8.07
CA ILE A 139 -1.97 -5.72 6.76
C ILE A 139 -0.71 -5.06 6.20
N PHE A 140 -0.32 -5.46 5.00
CA PHE A 140 0.79 -4.90 4.25
C PHE A 140 0.27 -3.89 3.23
N PHE A 141 1.01 -2.79 3.07
CA PHE A 141 0.76 -1.77 2.05
C PHE A 141 2.00 -1.62 1.20
N PHE A 142 1.84 -1.73 -0.11
CA PHE A 142 2.90 -1.53 -1.08
C PHE A 142 2.69 -0.19 -1.77
N PHE A 143 3.75 0.60 -1.85
CA PHE A 143 3.72 1.92 -2.45
C PHE A 143 5.11 2.36 -2.86
N ARG A 144 5.20 3.43 -3.65
CA ARG A 144 6.45 4.15 -3.92
C ARG A 144 6.33 5.57 -3.42
N GLU A 145 7.37 6.11 -2.81
CA GLU A 145 7.38 7.45 -2.22
C GLU A 145 8.73 8.14 -2.42
N ILE A 146 8.81 9.43 -2.14
CA ILE A 146 10.08 10.17 -2.13
C ILE A 146 10.91 9.75 -0.90
N ALA A 147 12.11 9.22 -1.15
CA ALA A 147 13.01 8.69 -0.14
C ALA A 147 13.64 9.80 0.71
N VAL A 148 13.14 10.01 1.92
CA VAL A 148 13.69 10.97 2.89
C VAL A 148 15.13 10.64 3.29
N GLU A 149 15.50 9.37 3.30
CA GLU A 149 16.85 8.91 3.61
C GLU A 149 17.88 9.22 2.51
N TYR A 150 17.42 9.60 1.33
CA TYR A 150 18.27 9.94 0.19
C TYR A 150 18.30 11.44 -0.09
N ILE A 151 17.52 12.25 0.64
CA ILE A 151 17.29 13.66 0.29
C ILE A 151 18.58 14.50 0.27
N ASN A 152 19.56 14.16 1.12
CA ASN A 152 20.87 14.81 1.17
C ASN A 152 21.75 14.50 -0.06
N CYS A 153 21.40 13.48 -0.84
CA CYS A 153 22.07 13.09 -2.08
C CYS A 153 21.26 13.44 -3.34
N GLY A 154 20.02 13.93 -3.16
CA GLY A 154 19.10 14.27 -4.25
C GLY A 154 17.69 13.72 -4.00
N LYS A 155 16.78 13.93 -4.95
CA LYS A 155 15.44 13.34 -4.90
C LYS A 155 15.45 11.98 -5.59
N ALA A 156 15.10 10.94 -4.86
CA ALA A 156 14.88 9.60 -5.38
C ALA A 156 13.52 9.08 -4.93
N ILE A 157 12.90 8.23 -5.75
CA ILE A 157 11.71 7.48 -5.39
C ILE A 157 12.17 6.09 -4.99
N TYR A 158 11.67 5.57 -3.86
CA TYR A 158 11.87 4.18 -3.47
C TYR A 158 10.55 3.46 -3.26
N SER A 159 10.55 2.19 -3.64
CA SER A 159 9.47 1.26 -3.35
C SER A 159 9.53 0.80 -1.91
N ARG A 160 8.37 0.77 -1.27
CA ARG A 160 8.17 0.43 0.13
C ARG A 160 7.18 -0.70 0.27
N VAL A 161 7.42 -1.52 1.27
CA VAL A 161 6.37 -2.28 1.95
C VAL A 161 6.23 -1.69 3.35
N ALA A 162 5.01 -1.36 3.74
CA ALA A 162 4.68 -1.03 5.12
C ALA A 162 3.76 -2.09 5.72
N ARG A 163 3.72 -2.15 7.05
CA ARG A 163 2.81 -3.02 7.77
C ARG A 163 2.12 -2.29 8.91
N VAL A 164 0.93 -2.77 9.26
CA VAL A 164 0.20 -2.42 10.49
C VAL A 164 -0.39 -3.70 11.10
N CYS A 165 -0.54 -3.74 12.42
CA CYS A 165 -1.22 -4.84 13.10
C CYS A 165 -2.73 -4.72 12.90
N LYS A 166 -3.39 -5.83 12.56
CA LYS A 166 -4.85 -5.85 12.33
C LYS A 166 -5.62 -5.32 13.54
N TYR A 167 -5.30 -5.86 14.70
CA TYR A 167 -5.96 -5.58 15.98
C TYR A 167 -5.36 -4.39 16.76
N ASP A 168 -4.57 -3.52 16.11
CA ASP A 168 -4.13 -2.26 16.72
C ASP A 168 -5.38 -1.42 17.09
N LYS A 169 -5.43 -0.95 18.35
CA LYS A 169 -6.53 -0.18 18.95
C LYS A 169 -6.12 1.28 19.19
N GLY A 170 -4.97 1.70 18.66
CA GLY A 170 -4.33 2.97 18.96
C GLY A 170 -3.51 2.92 20.24
N GLY A 171 -2.79 4.01 20.49
CA GLY A 171 -1.94 4.16 21.67
C GLY A 171 -2.68 4.69 22.91
N PRO A 172 -1.99 4.76 24.05
CA PRO A 172 -2.52 5.31 25.29
C PRO A 172 -2.80 6.82 25.17
N HIS A 173 -3.62 7.35 26.09
CA HIS A 173 -3.87 8.78 26.27
C HIS A 173 -4.31 9.51 24.99
N SER A 174 -3.42 10.33 24.41
CA SER A 174 -3.62 11.16 23.23
C SER A 174 -3.38 10.44 21.90
N TYR A 175 -2.90 9.19 21.93
CA TYR A 175 -2.54 8.41 20.73
C TYR A 175 -3.66 7.47 20.24
N ARG A 176 -4.90 7.66 20.69
CA ARG A 176 -6.05 6.77 20.40
C ARG A 176 -6.35 6.61 18.90
N ASP A 177 -6.04 7.63 18.11
CA ASP A 177 -6.27 7.68 16.66
C ASP A 177 -4.96 7.56 15.86
N ARG A 178 -3.89 7.05 16.48
CA ARG A 178 -2.57 6.87 15.87
C ARG A 178 -2.14 5.41 15.88
N TRP A 179 -1.56 4.96 14.78
CA TRP A 179 -0.96 3.64 14.68
C TRP A 179 0.17 3.47 15.70
N THR A 180 0.15 2.36 16.43
CA THR A 180 1.25 1.94 17.31
C THR A 180 2.17 0.91 16.64
N SER A 181 1.79 0.47 15.44
CA SER A 181 2.41 -0.63 14.73
C SER A 181 2.91 -0.29 13.31
N PHE A 182 2.75 0.95 12.86
CA PHE A 182 3.15 1.36 11.51
C PHE A 182 4.67 1.37 11.36
N LEU A 183 5.17 0.51 10.46
CA LEU A 183 6.56 0.47 10.03
C LEU A 183 6.64 0.30 8.52
N LYS A 184 7.70 0.80 7.89
CA LYS A 184 7.99 0.62 6.46
C LYS A 184 9.45 0.23 6.21
N ALA A 185 9.68 -0.53 5.16
CA ALA A 185 11.00 -0.94 4.70
C ALA A 185 11.12 -0.75 3.18
N ARG A 186 12.34 -0.55 2.68
CA ARG A 186 12.62 -0.49 1.24
C ARG A 186 12.50 -1.89 0.62
N LEU A 187 11.93 -2.01 -0.57
CA LEU A 187 11.99 -3.23 -1.38
C LEU A 187 13.20 -3.17 -2.32
N ASN A 188 14.03 -4.22 -2.35
CA ASN A 188 15.19 -4.29 -3.23
C ASN A 188 14.94 -5.19 -4.44
N CYS A 189 14.54 -4.57 -5.55
CA CYS A 189 14.50 -5.19 -6.87
C CYS A 189 15.65 -4.65 -7.74
N SER A 190 16.75 -5.39 -7.81
CA SER A 190 17.94 -4.96 -8.56
C SER A 190 18.65 -6.12 -9.25
N ILE A 191 19.27 -5.82 -10.40
CA ILE A 191 20.18 -6.76 -11.06
C ILE A 191 21.52 -6.69 -10.32
N PRO A 192 22.04 -7.83 -9.83
CA PRO A 192 23.29 -7.86 -9.10
C PRO A 192 24.48 -7.62 -10.03
N GLY A 193 25.57 -7.10 -9.48
CA GLY A 193 26.82 -6.81 -10.18
C GLY A 193 27.76 -6.00 -9.30
N GLU A 194 28.94 -5.65 -9.81
CA GLU A 194 29.85 -4.70 -9.13
C GLU A 194 29.15 -3.36 -8.89
N TYR A 195 28.30 -2.96 -9.84
CA TYR A 195 27.38 -1.82 -9.74
C TYR A 195 25.95 -2.32 -9.93
N PRO A 196 25.17 -2.50 -8.85
CA PRO A 196 23.80 -2.97 -8.96
C PRO A 196 22.91 -1.98 -9.73
N PHE A 197 22.01 -2.50 -10.57
CA PHE A 197 21.03 -1.70 -11.31
C PHE A 197 19.64 -1.87 -10.69
N TYR A 198 19.05 -0.77 -10.19
CA TYR A 198 17.81 -0.79 -9.41
C TYR A 198 16.58 -0.45 -10.25
N PHE A 199 15.48 -1.13 -9.94
CA PHE A 199 14.12 -0.81 -10.39
C PHE A 199 13.33 -0.31 -9.17
N ASP A 200 13.38 1.00 -8.93
CA ASP A 200 12.92 1.57 -7.67
C ASP A 200 11.43 1.95 -7.63
N GLU A 201 10.70 1.90 -8.75
CA GLU A 201 9.29 2.31 -8.82
C GLU A 201 8.34 1.11 -9.00
N ILE A 202 7.77 0.61 -7.91
CA ILE A 202 6.76 -0.45 -7.92
C ILE A 202 5.47 0.04 -8.60
N GLN A 203 4.85 -0.84 -9.39
CA GLN A 203 3.63 -0.56 -10.14
C GLN A 203 2.44 -1.39 -9.64
N ASP A 204 2.68 -2.66 -9.31
CA ASP A 204 1.64 -3.61 -8.91
C ASP A 204 2.25 -4.80 -8.16
N THR A 205 1.43 -5.53 -7.43
CA THR A 205 1.80 -6.80 -6.78
C THR A 205 0.76 -7.88 -6.99
N SER A 206 1.19 -9.15 -6.98
CA SER A 206 0.26 -10.26 -6.82
C SER A 206 -0.32 -10.32 -5.41
N ASP A 207 -1.32 -11.18 -5.22
CA ASP A 207 -1.69 -11.67 -3.90
C ASP A 207 -0.54 -12.43 -3.22
N VAL A 208 -0.72 -12.78 -1.95
CA VAL A 208 0.17 -13.70 -1.22
C VAL A 208 -0.08 -15.12 -1.71
N LEU A 209 0.93 -15.73 -2.33
CA LEU A 209 0.81 -17.03 -2.97
C LEU A 209 1.64 -18.07 -2.25
N ASN A 210 1.04 -19.22 -1.98
CA ASN A 210 1.80 -20.42 -1.64
C ASN A 210 2.34 -21.02 -2.93
N THR A 211 3.64 -21.28 -2.97
CA THR A 211 4.28 -21.93 -4.11
C THR A 211 4.87 -23.26 -3.67
N ALA A 212 4.74 -24.30 -4.50
CA ALA A 212 5.48 -25.56 -4.39
C ALA A 212 6.59 -25.64 -5.46
N LEU A 213 7.05 -24.48 -5.95
CA LEU A 213 8.31 -24.40 -6.66
C LEU A 213 9.41 -25.04 -5.80
N THR A 214 10.20 -25.92 -6.42
CA THR A 214 11.19 -26.73 -5.71
C THR A 214 12.13 -25.87 -4.87
N GLY A 215 12.11 -26.07 -3.55
CA GLY A 215 12.99 -25.37 -2.60
C GLY A 215 12.43 -24.06 -2.03
N ILE A 216 11.22 -23.65 -2.43
CA ILE A 216 10.51 -22.52 -1.81
C ILE A 216 9.33 -23.08 -1.02
N THR A 217 9.34 -22.89 0.29
CA THR A 217 8.25 -23.29 1.19
C THR A 217 7.44 -22.10 1.69
N ASP A 218 8.04 -20.91 1.63
CA ASP A 218 7.48 -19.72 2.23
C ASP A 218 6.52 -19.04 1.25
N PRO A 219 5.43 -18.44 1.74
CA PRO A 219 4.55 -17.65 0.89
C PRO A 219 5.31 -16.49 0.27
N ILE A 220 5.00 -16.20 -1.00
CA ILE A 220 5.68 -15.19 -1.80
C ILE A 220 4.70 -14.13 -2.32
N VAL A 221 5.25 -12.98 -2.66
CA VAL A 221 4.57 -11.92 -3.42
C VAL A 221 5.44 -11.56 -4.62
N TYR A 222 4.81 -11.48 -5.79
CA TYR A 222 5.44 -10.93 -6.99
C TYR A 222 5.19 -9.44 -7.05
N GLY A 223 6.21 -8.65 -7.38
CA GLY A 223 6.09 -7.21 -7.59
C GLY A 223 6.63 -6.81 -8.96
N VAL A 224 5.89 -5.92 -9.63
CA VAL A 224 6.31 -5.28 -10.89
C VAL A 224 6.97 -3.95 -10.56
N PHE A 225 8.18 -3.74 -11.07
CA PHE A 225 8.96 -2.53 -10.84
C PHE A 225 9.41 -1.91 -12.15
N ASN A 226 9.56 -0.60 -12.14
CA ASN A 226 10.03 0.20 -13.24
C ASN A 226 11.25 1.04 -12.83
N THR A 227 12.06 1.42 -13.81
CA THR A 227 13.05 2.49 -13.67
C THR A 227 12.35 3.85 -13.58
N PRO A 228 13.00 4.88 -13.04
CA PRO A 228 12.44 6.23 -13.02
C PRO A 228 12.04 6.75 -14.40
N VAL A 229 11.08 7.69 -14.43
CA VAL A 229 10.55 8.28 -15.68
C VAL A 229 11.62 9.02 -16.51
N ASN A 230 12.64 9.56 -15.86
CA ASN A 230 13.77 10.26 -16.46
C ASN A 230 14.96 9.34 -16.77
N ALA A 231 14.84 8.04 -16.53
CA ALA A 231 15.85 7.04 -16.83
C ALA A 231 15.51 6.25 -18.10
N ILE A 232 16.45 5.40 -18.55
CA ILE A 232 16.17 4.44 -19.64
C ILE A 232 15.01 3.55 -19.20
N SER A 233 13.99 3.45 -20.06
CA SER A 233 12.77 2.71 -19.74
C SER A 233 13.06 1.21 -19.60
N GLY A 234 12.88 0.71 -18.38
CA GLY A 234 13.08 -0.67 -18.02
C GLY A 234 12.07 -1.11 -16.98
N SER A 235 11.63 -2.35 -17.08
CA SER A 235 10.73 -3.01 -16.15
C SER A 235 11.33 -4.31 -15.67
N ALA A 236 11.00 -4.70 -14.44
CA ALA A 236 11.43 -5.92 -13.80
C ALA A 236 10.30 -6.54 -13.00
N VAL A 237 10.32 -7.87 -12.87
CA VAL A 237 9.49 -8.60 -11.92
C VAL A 237 10.40 -9.24 -10.89
N CYS A 238 10.18 -8.91 -9.63
CA CYS A 238 10.87 -9.49 -8.49
C CYS A 238 9.89 -10.29 -7.63
N MET A 239 10.41 -11.33 -6.98
CA MET A 239 9.68 -12.12 -5.98
C MET A 239 10.20 -11.73 -4.59
N PHE A 240 9.34 -11.73 -3.59
CA PHE A 240 9.72 -11.48 -2.19
C PHE A 240 9.11 -12.57 -1.31
N ASN A 241 9.92 -13.22 -0.47
CA ASN A 241 9.37 -14.08 0.58
C ASN A 241 8.72 -13.21 1.65
N ILE A 242 7.56 -13.62 2.11
CA ILE A 242 6.90 -12.97 3.24
C ILE A 242 7.73 -13.12 4.52
N SER A 243 8.48 -14.20 4.68
CA SER A 243 9.42 -14.36 5.80
C SER A 243 10.50 -13.28 5.82
N ASP A 244 11.14 -13.00 4.67
CA ASP A 244 12.17 -11.97 4.55
C ASP A 244 11.59 -10.56 4.83
N VAL A 245 10.35 -10.32 4.39
CA VAL A 245 9.61 -9.08 4.71
C VAL A 245 9.44 -8.96 6.23
N ILE A 246 8.96 -10.00 6.90
CA ILE A 246 8.74 -10.01 8.35
C ILE A 246 10.06 -9.86 9.11
N GLU A 247 11.11 -10.55 8.69
CA GLU A 247 12.45 -10.48 9.30
C GLU A 247 13.03 -9.07 9.21
N THR A 248 12.86 -8.39 8.07
CA THR A 248 13.27 -6.99 7.89
C THR A 248 12.65 -6.08 8.94
N PHE A 249 11.38 -6.29 9.30
CA PHE A 249 10.71 -5.52 10.37
C PHE A 249 11.15 -5.91 11.80
N MET A 250 11.87 -7.03 11.96
CA MET A 250 12.52 -7.43 13.20
C MET A 250 13.97 -6.92 13.31
N GLY A 251 14.51 -6.33 12.23
CA GLY A 251 15.85 -5.74 12.17
C GLY A 251 16.01 -4.37 12.84
N SER A 252 17.03 -3.63 12.44
CA SER A 252 17.32 -2.31 12.99
C SER A 252 16.43 -1.23 12.39
N PHE A 253 16.06 -0.23 13.18
CA PHE A 253 15.40 0.98 12.68
C PHE A 253 16.44 1.93 12.08
N LYS A 254 16.01 2.82 11.18
CA LYS A 254 16.82 3.88 10.59
C LYS A 254 16.40 5.24 11.14
N ASP A 255 17.36 6.07 11.52
CA ASP A 255 17.09 7.45 11.92
C ASP A 255 18.17 8.42 11.42
N GLN A 256 17.83 9.69 11.47
CA GLN A 256 18.71 10.81 11.19
C GLN A 256 18.75 11.72 12.43
N GLU A 257 19.91 11.75 13.10
CA GLU A 257 20.10 12.52 14.34
C GLU A 257 19.92 14.04 14.15
N ALA A 258 20.39 14.57 13.01
CA ALA A 258 20.24 15.97 12.62
C ALA A 258 20.04 16.08 11.09
N MET A 259 19.43 17.17 10.61
CA MET A 259 19.04 17.33 9.20
C MET A 259 20.21 17.15 8.20
N ASP A 260 21.42 17.51 8.60
CA ASP A 260 22.66 17.41 7.80
C ASP A 260 23.41 16.08 8.00
N SER A 261 22.97 15.26 8.95
CA SER A 261 23.59 13.98 9.25
C SER A 261 23.11 12.87 8.32
N ASN A 262 23.94 11.84 8.17
CA ASN A 262 23.54 10.63 7.45
C ASN A 262 22.50 9.84 8.23
N TRP A 263 21.67 9.10 7.49
CA TRP A 263 20.74 8.15 8.08
C TRP A 263 21.50 6.90 8.53
N LEU A 264 21.39 6.56 9.80
CA LEU A 264 22.15 5.48 10.44
C LEU A 264 21.23 4.51 11.20
N PRO A 265 21.69 3.28 11.45
CA PRO A 265 20.94 2.31 12.24
C PRO A 265 20.83 2.76 13.70
N VAL A 266 19.63 2.64 14.27
CA VAL A 266 19.34 3.00 15.67
C VAL A 266 19.91 1.94 16.62
N LYS A 267 20.66 2.39 17.63
CA LYS A 267 21.34 1.49 18.59
C LYS A 267 20.48 1.07 19.79
N LYS A 268 19.55 1.92 20.24
CA LYS A 268 18.74 1.68 21.44
C LYS A 268 17.28 1.54 21.05
N ILE A 269 16.74 0.34 21.25
CA ILE A 269 15.34 0.01 20.97
C ILE A 269 14.65 -0.23 22.32
N PRO A 270 13.51 0.42 22.61
CA PRO A 270 12.79 0.20 23.86
C PRO A 270 12.08 -1.15 23.89
N GLU A 271 11.74 -1.62 25.10
CA GLU A 271 10.90 -2.80 25.33
C GLU A 271 9.51 -2.39 25.86
N PRO A 272 8.41 -3.00 25.38
CA PRO A 272 8.35 -4.03 24.33
C PRO A 272 8.74 -3.47 22.96
N ARG A 273 9.30 -4.33 22.09
CA ARG A 273 9.77 -3.93 20.76
C ARG A 273 8.69 -3.18 19.97
N PRO A 274 8.96 -1.94 19.52
CA PRO A 274 8.04 -1.15 18.70
C PRO A 274 7.62 -1.87 17.41
N GLY A 275 6.35 -1.76 17.01
CA GLY A 275 5.84 -2.41 15.81
C GLY A 275 5.42 -3.88 15.96
N THR A 276 5.61 -4.48 17.14
CA THR A 276 5.08 -5.81 17.45
C THR A 276 3.60 -5.74 17.82
N CYS A 277 2.84 -6.75 17.41
CA CYS A 277 1.42 -6.78 17.72
C CYS A 277 1.19 -7.27 19.16
N VAL A 278 0.32 -6.58 19.89
CA VAL A 278 -0.04 -6.89 21.28
C VAL A 278 -1.56 -6.94 21.43
N GLU A 279 -2.07 -7.74 22.38
CA GLU A 279 -3.52 -7.91 22.58
C GLU A 279 -4.26 -6.59 22.83
N ASP A 280 -3.61 -5.67 23.54
CA ASP A 280 -4.11 -4.31 23.78
C ASP A 280 -3.02 -3.25 23.62
N SER A 281 -2.99 -2.59 22.47
CA SER A 281 -2.03 -1.52 22.17
C SER A 281 -2.18 -0.29 23.08
N ARG A 282 -3.33 -0.13 23.75
CA ARG A 282 -3.59 1.00 24.66
C ARG A 282 -2.83 0.88 25.98
N THR A 283 -2.26 -0.28 26.29
CA THR A 283 -1.44 -0.49 27.48
C THR A 283 0.06 -0.34 27.19
N LEU A 284 0.44 -0.05 25.94
CA LEU A 284 1.84 0.15 25.58
C LEU A 284 2.43 1.36 26.32
N PRO A 285 3.71 1.31 26.72
CA PRO A 285 4.39 2.47 27.28
C PRO A 285 4.47 3.62 26.27
N ASP A 286 4.32 4.86 26.73
CA ASP A 286 4.45 6.06 25.89
C ASP A 286 5.80 6.12 25.16
N ILE A 287 6.87 5.59 25.77
CA ILE A 287 8.21 5.52 25.17
C ILE A 287 8.19 4.67 23.89
N THR A 288 7.52 3.52 23.91
CA THR A 288 7.42 2.63 22.75
C THR A 288 6.59 3.27 21.62
N VAL A 289 5.47 3.93 21.98
CA VAL A 289 4.60 4.59 21.00
C VAL A 289 5.25 5.84 20.38
N ASN A 290 5.98 6.62 21.19
CA ASN A 290 6.77 7.74 20.68
C ASN A 290 7.92 7.27 19.78
N PHE A 291 8.53 6.13 20.12
CA PHE A 291 9.61 5.56 19.31
C PHE A 291 9.11 5.16 17.92
N VAL A 292 8.07 4.33 17.81
CA VAL A 292 7.54 3.90 16.49
C VAL A 292 7.11 5.08 15.62
N LYS A 293 6.54 6.12 16.25
CA LYS A 293 6.12 7.34 15.56
C LYS A 293 7.31 8.06 14.90
N SER A 294 8.42 8.19 15.63
CA SER A 294 9.62 8.89 15.17
C SER A 294 10.54 8.02 14.30
N HIS A 295 10.45 6.69 14.44
CA HIS A 295 11.30 5.69 13.82
C HIS A 295 10.47 4.66 13.06
N SER A 296 9.80 5.11 12.00
CA SER A 296 8.94 4.23 11.20
C SER A 296 9.67 3.50 10.06
N LEU A 297 10.91 3.91 9.72
CA LEU A 297 11.70 3.33 8.64
C LEU A 297 12.67 2.27 9.16
N MET A 298 12.68 1.08 8.53
CA MET A 298 13.69 0.05 8.78
C MET A 298 15.01 0.36 8.06
N ASP A 299 16.13 -0.05 8.66
CA ASP A 299 17.46 0.20 8.09
C ASP A 299 17.75 -0.68 6.87
N ASP A 300 17.41 -1.96 6.98
CA ASP A 300 17.58 -2.95 5.92
C ASP A 300 16.49 -2.85 4.85
N ALA A 301 16.87 -3.18 3.62
CA ALA A 301 15.94 -3.36 2.52
C ALA A 301 15.55 -4.84 2.41
N VAL A 302 14.27 -5.10 2.13
CA VAL A 302 13.77 -6.46 1.87
C VAL A 302 14.44 -7.00 0.61
N PRO A 303 15.20 -8.11 0.69
CA PRO A 303 15.83 -8.71 -0.47
C PRO A 303 14.79 -9.36 -1.38
N SER A 304 15.02 -9.28 -2.69
CA SER A 304 14.28 -10.13 -3.64
C SER A 304 14.76 -11.58 -3.53
N LEU A 305 13.85 -12.52 -3.75
CA LEU A 305 14.16 -13.93 -3.85
C LEU A 305 15.19 -14.13 -4.97
N PHE A 306 16.23 -14.93 -4.69
CA PHE A 306 17.39 -15.12 -5.55
C PHE A 306 18.29 -13.89 -5.77
N LEU A 307 18.04 -12.78 -5.06
CA LEU A 307 18.80 -11.53 -5.14
C LEU A 307 18.88 -10.95 -6.56
N LYS A 308 17.85 -11.20 -7.37
CA LYS A 308 17.72 -10.70 -8.75
C LYS A 308 16.28 -10.76 -9.23
N PRO A 309 15.89 -9.99 -10.26
CA PRO A 309 14.59 -10.14 -10.90
C PRO A 309 14.49 -11.48 -11.63
N ILE A 310 13.28 -12.05 -11.65
CA ILE A 310 12.96 -13.25 -12.43
C ILE A 310 12.66 -12.94 -13.90
N PHE A 311 12.28 -11.70 -14.18
CA PHE A 311 12.01 -11.21 -15.52
C PHE A 311 12.46 -9.75 -15.61
N THR A 312 13.09 -9.39 -16.72
CA THR A 312 13.46 -8.00 -17.03
C THR A 312 13.10 -7.70 -18.47
N ARG A 313 12.63 -6.47 -18.71
CA ARG A 313 12.32 -5.96 -20.04
C ARG A 313 12.82 -4.53 -20.16
N ILE A 314 13.80 -4.32 -21.02
CA ILE A 314 14.24 -2.97 -21.39
C ILE A 314 13.55 -2.63 -22.70
N SER A 315 12.68 -1.62 -22.70
CA SER A 315 11.86 -1.23 -23.85
C SER A 315 11.60 0.26 -23.82
N LEU A 316 11.81 0.94 -24.95
CA LEU A 316 11.49 2.36 -25.09
C LEU A 316 9.99 2.63 -25.31
N GLN A 317 9.20 1.60 -25.62
CA GLN A 317 7.81 1.76 -26.08
C GLN A 317 6.77 1.37 -25.04
N SER A 318 7.11 0.53 -24.07
CA SER A 318 6.13 -0.07 -23.16
C SER A 318 6.77 -0.42 -21.82
N ARG A 319 6.07 -0.12 -20.72
CA ARG A 319 6.48 -0.46 -19.35
C ARG A 319 5.48 -1.45 -18.77
N LEU A 320 5.93 -2.37 -17.93
CA LEU A 320 4.99 -3.25 -17.23
C LEU A 320 4.16 -2.41 -16.24
N THR A 321 2.87 -2.72 -16.14
CA THR A 321 1.91 -1.98 -15.32
C THR A 321 1.20 -2.84 -14.29
N SER A 322 0.88 -4.09 -14.63
CA SER A 322 0.07 -4.99 -13.79
C SER A 322 0.56 -6.43 -13.87
N ILE A 323 0.25 -7.21 -12.85
CA ILE A 323 0.57 -8.63 -12.76
C ILE A 323 -0.60 -9.45 -12.25
N VAL A 324 -0.86 -10.57 -12.91
CA VAL A 324 -1.73 -11.64 -12.41
C VAL A 324 -0.95 -12.94 -12.48
N VAL A 325 -1.09 -13.78 -11.44
CA VAL A 325 -0.35 -15.04 -11.33
C VAL A 325 -1.34 -16.19 -11.18
N ASP A 326 -1.20 -17.19 -12.06
CA ASP A 326 -1.85 -18.49 -11.92
C ASP A 326 -0.82 -19.47 -11.37
N ASN A 327 -0.87 -19.70 -10.05
CA ASN A 327 0.16 -20.44 -9.33
C ASN A 327 -0.13 -21.94 -9.31
N GLN A 328 0.92 -22.74 -9.23
CA GLN A 328 0.84 -24.19 -9.02
C GLN A 328 0.11 -24.95 -10.14
N ILE A 329 0.37 -24.57 -11.38
CA ILE A 329 -0.11 -25.31 -12.55
C ILE A 329 0.76 -26.54 -12.78
N ALA A 330 0.12 -27.71 -12.74
CA ALA A 330 0.77 -28.98 -13.01
C ALA A 330 1.16 -29.11 -14.48
N GLY A 331 2.46 -29.21 -14.75
CA GLY A 331 2.99 -29.59 -16.04
C GLY A 331 2.81 -31.09 -16.32
N VAL A 332 2.98 -31.47 -17.58
CA VAL A 332 2.80 -32.86 -18.07
C VAL A 332 3.68 -33.89 -17.33
N LYS A 333 4.80 -33.44 -16.76
CA LYS A 333 5.76 -34.28 -16.01
C LYS A 333 5.55 -34.24 -14.48
N GLY A 334 4.42 -33.69 -14.00
CA GLY A 334 4.12 -33.57 -12.56
C GLY A 334 4.91 -32.48 -11.82
N GLN A 335 5.64 -31.62 -12.54
CA GLN A 335 6.26 -30.42 -11.98
C GLN A 335 5.23 -29.29 -11.92
N TYR A 336 5.31 -28.44 -10.90
CA TYR A 336 4.43 -27.30 -10.75
C TYR A 336 5.12 -26.01 -11.21
N TYR A 337 4.37 -25.16 -11.90
CA TYR A 337 4.84 -23.87 -12.38
C TYR A 337 3.87 -22.76 -12.00
N ASP A 338 4.41 -21.57 -11.78
CA ASP A 338 3.63 -20.35 -11.62
C ASP A 338 3.64 -19.61 -12.97
N ILE A 339 2.46 -19.34 -13.53
CA ILE A 339 2.29 -18.65 -14.82
C ILE A 339 2.01 -17.18 -14.56
N LEU A 340 2.86 -16.30 -15.09
CA LEU A 340 2.77 -14.85 -14.91
C LEU A 340 2.16 -14.19 -16.14
N PHE A 341 1.10 -13.41 -15.94
CA PHE A 341 0.48 -12.55 -16.93
C PHE A 341 0.87 -11.09 -16.61
N LEU A 342 1.54 -10.43 -17.55
CA LEU A 342 2.10 -9.08 -17.36
C LEU A 342 1.44 -8.09 -18.30
N GLY A 343 0.75 -7.08 -17.75
CA GLY A 343 0.17 -5.97 -18.51
C GLY A 343 1.22 -4.91 -18.86
N THR A 344 1.01 -4.18 -19.96
CA THR A 344 1.92 -3.12 -20.46
C THR A 344 1.24 -1.87 -20.93
#